data_AF-A0A645G6K1-F1
#
_entry.id   AF-A0A645G6K1-F1
#
_cell.length_a   1.000
_cell.length_b   1.000
_cell.length_c   1.000
_cell.angle_alpha   90.00
_cell.angle_beta   90.00
_cell.angle_gamma   90.00
#
_symmetry.space_group_name_H-M   'P 1'
#
loop_
_entity.id
_entity.type
_entity.pdbx_description
1 polymer ?
#
loop_
_entity_poly.entity_id
_entity_poly.type
_entity_poly.pdbx_seq_one_letter_code
_entity_poly.pdbx_strand_id
1 'polypeptide(L)'
;MGIIAGGKSAMFKAIEGAEDNSELGKEDLIKIKLNEKDVICGIAASGRTPYVIGAMRYGREIGAKVLSLNMNKNSEMNRYAEISISVEVGPETIMGSTRMKSGTAQKMVLNMLSTGAMIKMGKVYGNLMVDVQPSNEKLKIRAKRIVKLATGASDEVIERILEVTKYNVKGTILAIKSGLSIEEAEKLLQKHRGYIAKALEEINVK
;
A
#
# COMPACT_ATOMS: atom_id res chain seq x y z
N MET A 1 -6.56 4.00 -0.84
CA MET A 1 -7.59 4.67 -1.66
C MET A 1 -6.91 5.77 -2.47
N GLY A 2 -7.41 6.12 -3.64
CA GLY A 2 -6.94 7.28 -4.42
C GLY A 2 -8.09 8.24 -4.68
N ILE A 3 -7.86 9.53 -4.49
CA ILE A 3 -8.81 10.63 -4.73
C ILE A 3 -8.14 11.57 -5.72
N ILE A 4 -8.93 12.11 -6.65
CA ILE A 4 -8.46 13.01 -7.70
C ILE A 4 -9.40 14.21 -7.76
N ALA A 5 -8.85 15.41 -7.92
CA ALA A 5 -9.62 16.63 -8.11
C ALA A 5 -10.58 16.46 -9.29
N GLY A 6 -11.86 16.79 -9.08
CA GLY A 6 -12.91 16.59 -10.08
C GLY A 6 -13.53 15.18 -10.09
N GLY A 7 -13.06 14.26 -9.24
CA GLY A 7 -13.66 12.93 -9.05
C GLY A 7 -13.37 11.94 -10.19
N LYS A 8 -14.13 10.84 -10.24
CA LYS A 8 -13.81 9.68 -11.09
C LYS A 8 -13.74 10.01 -12.60
N SER A 9 -14.52 10.98 -13.08
CA SER A 9 -14.48 11.44 -14.47
C SER A 9 -13.11 12.03 -14.84
N ALA A 10 -12.42 12.68 -13.89
CA ALA A 10 -11.09 13.25 -14.07
C ALA A 10 -10.01 12.21 -14.42
N MET A 11 -10.27 10.92 -14.17
CA MET A 11 -9.37 9.83 -14.58
C MET A 11 -9.25 9.69 -16.10
N PHE A 12 -10.32 10.03 -16.84
CA PHE A 12 -10.37 9.84 -18.29
C PHE A 12 -10.25 11.16 -19.05
N LYS A 13 -10.71 12.26 -18.46
CA LYS A 13 -10.66 13.59 -19.06
C LYS A 13 -10.43 14.63 -17.98
N ALA A 14 -9.42 15.48 -18.16
CA ALA A 14 -9.13 16.57 -17.24
C ALA A 14 -10.36 17.48 -17.05
N ILE A 15 -10.60 17.89 -15.80
CA ILE A 15 -11.67 18.82 -15.44
C ILE A 15 -11.03 20.17 -15.13
N GLU A 16 -11.44 21.18 -15.89
CA GLU A 16 -10.90 22.53 -15.80
C GLU A 16 -11.21 23.15 -14.43
N GLY A 17 -10.21 23.81 -13.82
CA GLY A 17 -10.33 24.53 -12.54
C GLY A 17 -10.48 23.66 -11.28
N ALA A 18 -10.58 22.33 -11.41
CA ALA A 18 -10.73 21.46 -10.25
C ALA A 18 -9.51 21.49 -9.31
N GLU A 19 -8.31 21.64 -9.86
CA GLU A 19 -7.06 21.68 -9.09
C GLU A 19 -6.84 23.00 -8.33
N ASP A 20 -7.49 24.07 -8.78
CA ASP A 20 -7.38 25.43 -8.21
C ASP A 20 -8.36 25.66 -7.04
N ASN A 21 -9.30 24.75 -6.81
CA ASN A 21 -10.28 24.87 -5.74
C ASN A 21 -9.76 24.21 -4.44
N SER A 22 -9.41 25.02 -3.45
CA SER A 22 -8.92 24.55 -2.14
C SER A 22 -9.98 23.83 -1.30
N GLU A 23 -11.26 24.20 -1.41
CA GLU A 23 -12.32 23.61 -0.59
C GLU A 23 -12.69 22.20 -1.06
N LEU A 24 -12.63 21.93 -2.37
CA LEU A 24 -12.96 20.61 -2.92
C LEU A 24 -12.12 19.48 -2.30
N GLY A 25 -10.85 19.73 -2.01
CA GLY A 25 -9.98 18.74 -1.38
C GLY A 25 -10.47 18.34 0.01
N LYS A 26 -10.92 19.32 0.80
CA LYS A 26 -11.53 19.10 2.12
C LYS A 26 -12.87 18.37 2.00
N GLU A 27 -13.75 18.83 1.10
CA GLU A 27 -15.06 18.22 0.89
C GLU A 27 -14.96 16.74 0.52
N ASP A 28 -14.03 16.38 -0.36
CA ASP A 28 -13.83 15.00 -0.77
C ASP A 28 -13.35 14.12 0.39
N LEU A 29 -12.49 14.66 1.28
CA LEU A 29 -12.06 13.96 2.49
C LEU A 29 -13.20 13.81 3.52
N ILE A 30 -14.09 14.80 3.65
CA ILE A 30 -15.29 14.70 4.48
C ILE A 30 -16.22 13.60 3.95
N LYS A 31 -16.46 13.54 2.63
CA LYS A 31 -17.35 12.54 2.00
C LYS A 31 -16.90 11.11 2.29
N ILE A 32 -15.59 10.86 2.33
CA ILE A 32 -15.05 9.53 2.64
C ILE A 32 -14.90 9.26 4.15
N LYS A 33 -15.34 10.20 5.00
CA LYS A 33 -15.28 10.10 6.46
C LYS A 33 -13.85 9.90 7.00
N LEU A 34 -12.89 10.65 6.44
CA LEU A 34 -11.52 10.70 6.95
C LEU A 34 -11.53 11.01 8.45
N ASN A 35 -10.72 10.31 9.23
CA ASN A 35 -10.56 10.50 10.68
C ASN A 35 -9.09 10.53 11.10
N GLU A 36 -8.83 10.73 12.39
CA GLU A 36 -7.49 10.88 12.97
C GLU A 36 -6.60 9.63 12.87
N LYS A 37 -7.20 8.45 12.63
CA LYS A 37 -6.45 7.18 12.46
C LYS A 37 -5.98 6.97 11.03
N ASP A 38 -6.43 7.81 10.11
CA ASP A 38 -6.04 7.75 8.71
C ASP A 38 -4.73 8.50 8.45
N VAL A 39 -4.13 8.17 7.30
CA VAL A 39 -2.94 8.83 6.78
C VAL A 39 -3.26 9.39 5.41
N ILE A 40 -3.00 10.67 5.19
CA ILE A 40 -3.14 11.32 3.90
C ILE A 40 -1.78 11.59 3.27
N CYS A 41 -1.67 11.37 1.97
CA CYS A 41 -0.49 11.71 1.17
C CYS A 41 -0.92 12.68 0.08
N GLY A 42 -0.61 13.98 0.27
CA GLY A 42 -0.85 15.00 -0.73
C GLY A 42 0.19 14.90 -1.85
N ILE A 43 -0.27 14.80 -3.10
CA ILE A 43 0.60 14.56 -4.26
C ILE A 43 0.42 15.70 -5.27
N ALA A 44 1.46 16.49 -5.49
CA ALA A 44 1.52 17.44 -6.59
C ALA A 44 2.97 17.73 -6.98
N ALA A 45 3.31 17.58 -8.26
CA ALA A 45 4.67 17.82 -8.73
C ALA A 45 5.11 19.27 -8.45
N SER A 46 4.21 20.23 -8.67
CA SER A 46 4.41 21.66 -8.41
C SER A 46 4.64 21.98 -6.93
N GLY A 47 4.11 21.16 -6.02
CA GLY A 47 4.19 21.41 -4.59
C GLY A 47 3.32 22.58 -4.09
N ARG A 48 2.41 23.10 -4.93
CA ARG A 48 1.60 24.29 -4.63
C ARG A 48 0.14 24.20 -5.08
N THR A 49 -0.33 23.02 -5.46
CA THR A 49 -1.69 22.84 -6.00
C THR A 49 -2.75 23.09 -4.92
N PRO A 50 -3.66 24.08 -5.07
CA PRO A 50 -4.62 24.47 -4.04
C PRO A 50 -5.51 23.34 -3.52
N TYR A 51 -6.05 22.49 -4.41
CA TYR A 51 -6.85 21.32 -4.03
C TYR A 51 -6.11 20.41 -3.03
N VAL A 52 -4.83 20.15 -3.30
CA VAL A 52 -4.01 19.29 -2.46
C VAL A 52 -3.69 19.96 -1.12
N ILE A 53 -3.39 21.26 -1.14
CA ILE A 53 -3.13 22.03 0.08
C ILE A 53 -4.37 22.07 0.98
N GLY A 54 -5.55 22.30 0.42
CA GLY A 54 -6.81 22.30 1.18
C GLY A 54 -7.11 20.94 1.82
N ALA A 55 -6.91 19.85 1.07
CA ALA A 55 -7.01 18.50 1.59
C ALA A 55 -6.01 18.25 2.74
N MET A 56 -4.76 18.68 2.58
CA MET A 56 -3.71 18.53 3.60
C MET A 56 -4.01 19.34 4.87
N ARG A 57 -4.49 20.58 4.72
CA ARG A 57 -4.90 21.43 5.85
C ARG A 57 -6.00 20.77 6.66
N TYR A 58 -7.05 20.28 6.00
CA TYR A 58 -8.14 19.59 6.67
C TYR A 58 -7.66 18.32 7.40
N GLY A 59 -6.78 17.53 6.78
CA GLY A 59 -6.18 16.36 7.44
C GLY A 59 -5.49 16.71 8.75
N ARG A 60 -4.73 17.82 8.79
CA ARG A 60 -4.12 18.31 10.04
C ARG A 60 -5.16 18.77 11.06
N GLU A 61 -6.18 19.50 10.60
CA GLU A 61 -7.25 20.04 11.47
C GLU A 61 -7.94 18.91 12.26
N ILE A 62 -8.16 17.75 11.65
CA ILE A 62 -8.78 16.59 12.30
C ILE A 62 -7.78 15.66 13.00
N GLY A 63 -6.49 15.97 12.99
CA GLY A 63 -5.45 15.18 13.63
C GLY A 63 -4.97 13.94 12.85
N ALA A 64 -5.33 13.80 11.57
CA ALA A 64 -4.80 12.75 10.70
C ALA A 64 -3.32 13.00 10.36
N LYS A 65 -2.57 11.93 10.10
CA LYS A 65 -1.16 12.04 9.68
C LYS A 65 -1.07 12.54 8.24
N VAL A 66 -0.24 13.56 8.00
CA VAL A 66 -0.13 14.20 6.69
C VAL A 66 1.27 14.07 6.10
N LEU A 67 1.36 13.52 4.89
CA LEU A 67 2.59 13.48 4.07
C LEU A 67 2.45 14.39 2.86
N SER A 68 3.55 15.02 2.43
CA SER A 68 3.65 15.67 1.11
C SER A 68 4.55 14.86 0.17
N LEU A 69 4.14 14.75 -1.09
CA LEU A 69 4.94 14.22 -2.19
C LEU A 69 4.97 15.23 -3.34
N ASN A 70 6.14 15.83 -3.58
CA ASN A 70 6.35 16.86 -4.58
C ASN A 70 7.76 16.79 -5.18
N MET A 71 8.05 17.64 -6.17
CA MET A 71 9.37 17.70 -6.82
C MET A 71 10.16 18.97 -6.49
N ASN A 72 9.75 19.70 -5.45
CA ASN A 72 10.30 21.01 -5.10
C ASN A 72 10.62 21.09 -3.61
N LYS A 73 11.90 21.23 -3.24
CA LYS A 73 12.32 21.32 -1.81
C LYS A 73 11.61 22.44 -1.04
N ASN A 74 11.34 23.57 -1.70
CA ASN A 74 10.68 24.73 -1.11
C ASN A 74 9.14 24.74 -1.34
N SER A 75 8.56 23.56 -1.55
CA SER A 75 7.12 23.40 -1.78
C SER A 75 6.29 23.96 -0.63
N GLU A 76 5.19 24.66 -0.97
CA GLU A 76 4.22 25.15 0.00
C GLU A 76 3.55 24.00 0.78
N MET A 77 3.28 22.87 0.10
CA MET A 77 2.75 21.66 0.73
C MET A 77 3.59 21.19 1.92
N ASN A 78 4.91 21.41 1.92
CA ASN A 78 5.77 20.97 3.01
C ASN A 78 5.40 21.62 4.36
N ARG A 79 4.81 22.83 4.34
CA ARG A 79 4.33 23.52 5.56
C ARG A 79 3.15 22.82 6.22
N TYR A 80 2.41 22.03 5.45
CA TYR A 80 1.21 21.32 5.92
C TYR A 80 1.47 19.83 6.15
N ALA A 81 2.67 19.32 5.88
CA ALA A 81 3.01 17.92 6.13
C ALA A 81 3.73 17.74 7.47
N GLU A 82 3.60 16.55 8.06
CA GLU A 82 4.51 16.06 9.09
C GLU A 82 5.77 15.44 8.48
N ILE A 83 5.61 14.77 7.32
CA ILE A 83 6.70 14.16 6.57
C ILE A 83 6.65 14.68 5.14
N SER A 84 7.74 15.32 4.70
CA SER A 84 7.88 15.81 3.33
C SER A 84 8.81 14.94 2.51
N ILE A 85 8.28 14.44 1.39
CA ILE A 85 9.02 13.69 0.36
C ILE A 85 9.16 14.60 -0.86
N SER A 86 10.24 15.37 -0.89
CA SER A 86 10.59 16.27 -2.01
C SER A 86 11.66 15.61 -2.89
N VAL A 87 11.28 15.12 -4.06
CA VAL A 87 12.18 14.42 -5.00
C VAL A 87 12.58 15.38 -6.13
N GLU A 88 13.78 15.94 -6.07
CA GLU A 88 14.24 16.85 -7.12
C GLU A 88 14.68 16.08 -8.37
N VAL A 89 13.80 16.02 -9.37
CA VAL A 89 14.09 15.38 -10.67
C VAL A 89 14.72 16.32 -11.70
N GLY A 90 14.86 17.61 -11.36
CA GLY A 90 15.32 18.67 -12.26
C GLY A 90 14.32 19.03 -13.37
N PRO A 91 14.68 19.95 -14.29
CA PRO A 91 13.80 20.40 -15.37
C PRO A 91 13.35 19.27 -16.28
N GLU A 92 12.09 19.26 -16.67
CA GLU A 92 11.55 18.26 -17.60
C GLU A 92 12.07 18.48 -19.03
N THR A 93 12.19 17.41 -19.82
CA THR A 93 12.64 17.49 -21.23
C THR A 93 11.71 18.38 -22.06
N ILE A 94 10.40 18.28 -21.83
CA ILE A 94 9.42 19.23 -22.31
C ILE A 94 9.11 20.16 -21.14
N MET A 95 9.43 21.45 -21.27
CA MET A 95 9.25 22.43 -20.21
C MET A 95 7.83 22.37 -19.64
N GLY A 96 7.73 22.12 -18.32
CA GLY A 96 6.46 22.03 -17.60
C GLY A 96 5.72 20.69 -17.72
N SER A 97 6.16 19.74 -18.55
CA SER A 97 5.48 18.44 -18.70
C SER A 97 5.81 17.47 -17.56
N THR A 98 5.33 17.76 -16.36
CA THR A 98 5.60 16.99 -15.13
C THR A 98 5.11 15.54 -15.17
N ARG A 99 4.24 15.18 -16.12
CA ARG A 99 3.85 13.77 -16.34
C ARG A 99 5.04 12.84 -16.67
N MET A 100 6.20 13.41 -17.03
CA MET A 100 7.42 12.69 -17.38
C MET A 100 8.21 12.24 -16.13
N LYS A 101 9.32 12.92 -15.77
CA LYS A 101 10.17 12.48 -14.66
C LYS A 101 9.45 12.59 -13.34
N SER A 102 8.70 13.68 -13.11
CA SER A 102 7.97 13.89 -11.86
C SER A 102 6.91 12.81 -11.64
N GLY A 103 6.12 12.48 -12.66
CA GLY A 103 5.15 11.37 -12.61
C GLY A 103 5.81 10.01 -12.35
N THR A 104 6.97 9.77 -12.97
CA THR A 104 7.75 8.54 -12.74
C THR A 104 8.25 8.46 -11.29
N ALA A 105 8.78 9.55 -10.75
CA ALA A 105 9.21 9.63 -9.36
C ALA A 105 8.04 9.43 -8.38
N GLN A 106 6.88 10.04 -8.64
CA GLN A 106 5.67 9.83 -7.84
C GLN A 106 5.29 8.36 -7.78
N LYS A 107 5.23 7.69 -8.94
CA LYS A 107 4.93 6.26 -9.02
C LYS A 107 5.89 5.42 -8.17
N MET A 108 7.20 5.70 -8.28
CA MET A 108 8.21 4.95 -7.53
C MET A 108 8.05 5.13 -6.02
N VAL A 109 7.86 6.38 -5.55
CA VAL A 109 7.62 6.66 -4.13
C VAL A 109 6.34 5.98 -3.62
N LEU A 110 5.23 6.08 -4.35
CA LEU A 110 3.96 5.46 -3.94
C LEU A 110 4.05 3.93 -3.88
N ASN A 111 4.80 3.33 -4.81
CA ASN A 111 5.11 1.90 -4.78
C ASN A 111 5.94 1.54 -3.54
N MET A 112 6.92 2.35 -3.16
CA MET A 112 7.74 2.14 -1.97
C MET A 112 6.91 2.27 -0.68
N LEU A 113 6.07 3.30 -0.57
CA LEU A 113 5.21 3.52 0.60
C LEU A 113 4.25 2.34 0.82
N SER A 114 3.50 1.98 -0.23
CA SER A 114 2.51 0.90 -0.14
C SER A 114 3.16 -0.47 0.10
N THR A 115 4.23 -0.80 -0.64
CA THR A 115 4.93 -2.08 -0.51
C THR A 115 5.64 -2.18 0.84
N GLY A 116 6.32 -1.12 1.26
CA GLY A 116 6.99 -1.06 2.56
C GLY A 116 6.02 -1.21 3.73
N ALA A 117 4.87 -0.53 3.68
CA ALA A 117 3.81 -0.69 4.68
C ALA A 117 3.28 -2.13 4.72
N MET A 118 2.99 -2.74 3.58
CA MET A 118 2.48 -4.12 3.52
C MET A 118 3.49 -5.15 4.03
N ILE A 119 4.79 -4.97 3.74
CA ILE A 119 5.87 -5.79 4.33
C ILE A 119 5.86 -5.64 5.86
N LYS A 120 5.81 -4.40 6.35
CA LYS A 120 5.72 -4.06 7.78
C LYS A 120 4.39 -4.46 8.44
N MET A 121 3.42 -4.98 7.69
CA MET A 121 2.16 -5.55 8.20
C MET A 121 2.13 -7.09 8.08
N GLY A 122 3.27 -7.72 7.78
CA GLY A 122 3.39 -9.17 7.70
C GLY A 122 2.72 -9.78 6.46
N LYS A 123 2.47 -9.00 5.40
CA LYS A 123 1.86 -9.48 4.14
C LYS A 123 2.88 -10.20 3.23
N VAL A 124 4.15 -10.20 3.64
CA VAL A 124 5.28 -10.82 2.93
C VAL A 124 6.03 -11.75 3.90
N TYR A 125 6.52 -12.87 3.38
CA TYR A 125 7.41 -13.79 4.09
C TYR A 125 8.64 -14.08 3.23
N GLY A 126 9.84 -13.78 3.76
CA GLY A 126 11.02 -13.63 2.91
C GLY A 126 10.80 -12.54 1.86
N ASN A 127 10.80 -12.92 0.58
CA ASN A 127 10.41 -12.06 -0.55
C ASN A 127 9.11 -12.52 -1.23
N LEU A 128 8.34 -13.41 -0.59
CA LEU A 128 7.13 -14.01 -1.14
C LEU A 128 5.88 -13.25 -0.71
N MET A 129 5.00 -12.95 -1.67
CA MET A 129 3.69 -12.34 -1.43
C MET A 129 2.71 -13.40 -0.92
N VAL A 130 2.68 -13.60 0.40
CA VAL A 130 1.92 -14.68 1.05
C VAL A 130 0.47 -14.34 1.35
N ASP A 131 0.06 -13.07 1.24
CA ASP A 131 -1.33 -12.63 1.41
C ASP A 131 -2.04 -12.48 0.05
N VAL A 132 -1.96 -13.51 -0.79
CA VAL A 132 -2.61 -13.56 -2.09
C VAL A 132 -4.03 -14.11 -1.94
N GLN A 133 -4.99 -13.53 -2.67
CA GLN A 133 -6.37 -14.06 -2.79
C GLN A 133 -6.55 -14.76 -4.14
N PRO A 134 -6.57 -16.11 -4.20
CA PRO A 134 -6.63 -16.82 -5.47
C PRO A 134 -8.02 -16.84 -6.09
N SER A 135 -8.39 -15.77 -6.78
CA SER A 135 -9.71 -15.63 -7.44
C SER A 135 -9.80 -16.27 -8.84
N ASN A 136 -8.68 -16.72 -9.40
CA ASN A 136 -8.61 -17.36 -10.71
C ASN A 136 -7.49 -18.40 -10.75
N GLU A 137 -7.48 -19.21 -11.81
CA GLU A 137 -6.56 -20.34 -11.95
C GLU A 137 -5.08 -19.91 -11.92
N LYS A 138 -4.74 -18.81 -12.59
CA LYS A 138 -3.38 -18.23 -12.53
C LYS A 138 -2.96 -17.92 -11.09
N LEU A 139 -3.86 -17.37 -10.28
CA LEU A 139 -3.56 -17.06 -8.88
C LEU A 139 -3.51 -18.31 -7.99
N LYS A 140 -4.28 -19.37 -8.30
CA LYS A 140 -4.16 -20.67 -7.62
C LYS A 140 -2.80 -21.32 -7.88
N ILE A 141 -2.36 -21.34 -9.14
CA ILE A 141 -1.01 -21.81 -9.53
C ILE A 141 0.06 -20.99 -8.80
N ARG A 142 -0.11 -19.66 -8.74
CA ARG A 142 0.81 -18.78 -8.01
C ARG A 142 0.85 -19.11 -6.51
N ALA A 143 -0.29 -19.37 -5.89
CA ALA A 143 -0.38 -19.76 -4.48
C ALA A 143 0.38 -21.08 -4.21
N LYS A 144 0.14 -22.12 -5.02
CA LYS A 144 0.89 -23.39 -4.95
C LYS A 144 2.40 -23.16 -5.05
N ARG A 145 2.85 -22.36 -6.02
CA ARG A 145 4.27 -22.01 -6.20
C ARG A 145 4.85 -21.26 -5.00
N ILE A 146 4.12 -20.32 -4.41
CA ILE A 146 4.56 -19.59 -3.23
C ILE A 146 4.76 -20.54 -2.04
N VAL A 147 3.80 -21.43 -1.79
CA VAL A 147 3.92 -22.42 -0.72
C VAL A 147 5.13 -23.31 -0.96
N LYS A 148 5.29 -23.84 -2.18
CA LYS A 148 6.44 -24.68 -2.56
C LYS A 148 7.78 -24.00 -2.29
N LEU A 149 7.92 -22.73 -2.69
CA LEU A 149 9.14 -21.95 -2.44
C LEU A 149 9.37 -21.66 -0.95
N ALA A 150 8.31 -21.51 -0.16
CA ALA A 150 8.40 -21.21 1.26
C ALA A 150 8.72 -22.45 2.13
N THR A 151 8.26 -23.63 1.72
CA THR A 151 8.27 -24.85 2.55
C THR A 151 9.12 -25.99 1.99
N GLY A 152 9.35 -26.03 0.67
CA GLY A 152 10.02 -27.16 0.00
C GLY A 152 9.19 -28.46 -0.06
N ALA A 153 7.91 -28.43 0.33
CA ALA A 153 7.04 -29.60 0.33
C ALA A 153 6.68 -30.08 -1.09
N SER A 154 6.22 -31.33 -1.19
CA SER A 154 5.75 -31.91 -2.46
C SER A 154 4.43 -31.30 -2.90
N ASP A 155 4.15 -31.37 -4.21
CA ASP A 155 2.96 -30.76 -4.79
C ASP A 155 1.67 -31.39 -4.23
N GLU A 156 1.69 -32.70 -3.91
CA GLU A 156 0.55 -33.42 -3.33
C GLU A 156 0.20 -32.90 -1.93
N VAL A 157 1.21 -32.67 -1.09
CA VAL A 157 1.00 -32.13 0.27
C VAL A 157 0.48 -30.70 0.20
N ILE A 158 1.05 -29.89 -0.69
CA ILE A 158 0.67 -28.49 -0.88
C ILE A 158 -0.77 -28.38 -1.35
N GLU A 159 -1.16 -29.16 -2.35
CA GLU A 159 -2.51 -29.15 -2.92
C GLU A 159 -3.54 -29.55 -1.87
N ARG A 160 -3.32 -30.66 -1.17
CA ARG A 160 -4.22 -31.13 -0.12
C ARG A 160 -4.45 -30.06 0.96
N ILE A 161 -3.39 -29.42 1.45
CA ILE A 161 -3.52 -28.43 2.54
C ILE A 161 -4.13 -27.12 2.01
N LEU A 162 -3.78 -26.68 0.79
CA LEU A 162 -4.41 -25.50 0.19
C LEU A 162 -5.90 -25.67 -0.03
N GLU A 163 -6.38 -26.86 -0.39
CA GLU A 163 -7.81 -27.12 -0.53
C GLU A 163 -8.55 -27.03 0.82
N VAL A 164 -8.02 -27.69 1.85
CA VAL A 164 -8.61 -27.67 3.20
C VAL A 164 -8.62 -26.25 3.79
N THR A 165 -7.55 -25.49 3.59
CA THR A 165 -7.43 -24.11 4.08
C THR A 165 -8.15 -23.07 3.20
N LYS A 166 -8.90 -23.50 2.17
CA LYS A 166 -9.54 -22.61 1.19
C LYS A 166 -8.57 -21.59 0.60
N TYR A 167 -7.36 -22.06 0.29
CA TYR A 167 -6.25 -21.29 -0.29
C TYR A 167 -5.71 -20.18 0.63
N ASN A 168 -5.80 -20.32 1.96
CA ASN A 168 -5.08 -19.48 2.91
C ASN A 168 -3.58 -19.81 2.90
N VAL A 169 -2.83 -19.14 2.02
CA VAL A 169 -1.38 -19.38 1.81
C VAL A 169 -0.57 -19.21 3.09
N LYS A 170 -0.88 -18.21 3.94
CA LYS A 170 -0.13 -18.00 5.18
C LYS A 170 -0.31 -19.16 6.16
N GLY A 171 -1.57 -19.57 6.37
CA GLY A 171 -1.91 -20.70 7.23
C GLY A 171 -1.24 -21.98 6.75
N THR A 172 -1.31 -22.24 5.43
CA THR A 172 -0.66 -23.39 4.81
C THR A 172 0.86 -23.41 5.00
N ILE A 173 1.55 -22.30 4.78
CA ILE A 173 3.01 -22.22 4.99
C ILE A 173 3.33 -22.53 6.44
N LEU A 174 2.60 -21.93 7.39
CA LEU A 174 2.86 -22.14 8.80
C LEU A 174 2.56 -23.58 9.23
N ALA A 175 1.43 -24.16 8.81
CA ALA A 175 1.08 -25.54 9.13
C ALA A 175 2.14 -26.54 8.62
N ILE A 176 2.59 -26.39 7.36
CA ILE A 176 3.61 -27.27 6.79
C ILE A 176 4.95 -27.11 7.50
N LYS A 177 5.40 -25.87 7.75
CA LYS A 177 6.69 -25.61 8.39
C LYS A 177 6.72 -26.05 9.85
N SER A 178 5.63 -25.84 10.58
CA SER A 178 5.55 -26.13 12.02
C SER A 178 5.18 -27.58 12.34
N GLY A 179 4.58 -28.30 11.39
CA GLY A 179 4.00 -29.62 11.63
C GLY A 179 2.71 -29.60 12.48
N LEU A 180 2.20 -28.41 12.81
CA LEU A 180 0.96 -28.25 13.58
C LEU A 180 -0.28 -28.57 12.73
N SER A 181 -1.39 -28.85 13.40
CA SER A 181 -2.69 -28.86 12.75
C SER A 181 -3.02 -27.48 12.16
N ILE A 182 -3.90 -27.45 11.16
CA ILE A 182 -4.33 -26.20 10.52
C ILE A 182 -4.90 -25.21 11.54
N GLU A 183 -5.70 -25.70 12.49
CA GLU A 183 -6.35 -24.90 13.52
C GLU A 183 -5.34 -24.30 14.50
N GLU A 184 -4.33 -25.08 14.91
CA GLU A 184 -3.23 -24.60 15.75
C GLU A 184 -2.37 -23.57 15.03
N ALA A 185 -2.04 -23.84 13.75
CA ALA A 185 -1.30 -22.90 12.92
C ALA A 185 -2.07 -21.58 12.74
N GLU A 186 -3.38 -21.61 12.52
CA GLU A 186 -4.19 -20.40 12.42
C GLU A 186 -4.24 -19.62 13.74
N LYS A 187 -4.39 -20.30 14.89
CA LYS A 187 -4.33 -19.66 16.21
C LYS A 187 -2.98 -19.00 16.45
N LEU A 188 -1.89 -19.69 16.13
CA LEU A 188 -0.54 -19.17 16.27
C LEU A 188 -0.31 -17.97 15.35
N LEU A 189 -0.79 -18.04 14.09
CA LEU A 189 -0.69 -16.94 13.15
C LEU A 189 -1.48 -15.71 13.62
N GLN A 190 -2.67 -15.90 14.18
CA GLN A 190 -3.49 -14.81 14.75
C GLN A 190 -2.81 -14.18 15.98
N LYS A 191 -2.25 -15.01 16.89
CA LYS A 191 -1.46 -14.54 18.04
C LYS A 191 -0.34 -13.62 17.60
N HIS A 192 0.32 -13.95 16.50
CA HIS A 192 1.41 -13.15 15.92
C HIS A 192 0.94 -12.15 14.87
N ARG A 193 -0.34 -11.76 14.85
CA ARG A 193 -0.92 -10.74 13.95
C ARG A 193 -0.62 -10.99 12.46
N GLY A 194 -0.52 -12.25 12.05
CA GLY A 194 -0.30 -12.63 10.65
C GLY A 194 1.16 -12.68 10.19
N TYR A 195 2.14 -12.60 11.10
CA TYR A 195 3.57 -12.68 10.79
C TYR A 195 4.09 -14.11 10.90
N ILE A 196 4.33 -14.75 9.75
CA ILE A 196 4.81 -16.15 9.69
C ILE A 196 6.15 -16.33 10.40
N ALA A 197 7.13 -15.45 10.17
CA ALA A 197 8.45 -15.59 10.78
C ALA A 197 8.40 -15.53 12.32
N LYS A 198 7.64 -14.59 12.89
CA LYS A 198 7.46 -14.48 14.34
C LYS A 198 6.73 -15.68 14.95
N ALA A 199 5.75 -16.20 14.21
CA ALA A 199 5.03 -17.42 14.62
C ALA A 199 5.96 -18.64 14.67
N LEU A 200 6.84 -18.80 13.68
CA LEU A 200 7.83 -19.89 13.64
C LEU A 200 8.90 -19.74 14.73
N GLU A 201 9.34 -18.51 15.01
CA GLU A 201 10.29 -18.22 16.09
C GLU A 201 9.77 -18.67 17.46
N GLU A 202 8.48 -18.48 17.77
CA GLU A 202 7.90 -18.89 19.06
C GLU A 202 8.03 -20.40 19.31
N ILE A 203 7.94 -21.21 18.25
CA ILE A 203 7.99 -22.68 18.33
C ILE A 203 9.37 -23.24 18.00
N ASN A 204 10.41 -22.39 17.94
CA ASN A 204 11.79 -22.75 17.62
C ASN A 204 11.97 -23.46 16.27
N VAL A 205 11.13 -23.14 15.28
CA VAL A 205 11.23 -23.65 13.91
C VAL A 205 11.87 -22.58 13.03
N LYS A 206 12.92 -22.93 12.27
CA LYS A 206 13.58 -22.02 11.30
C LYS A 206 12.95 -22.07 9.89
#